data_AF-A0A416R8F9-F1
#
_entry.id   AF-A0A416R8F9-F1
#
_cell.length_a   1.000
_cell.length_b   1.000
_cell.length_c   1.000
_cell.angle_alpha   90.00
_cell.angle_beta   90.00
_cell.angle_gamma   90.00
#
_symmetry.space_group_name_H-M   'P 1'
#
loop_
_entity.id
_entity.type
_entity.pdbx_description
1 polymer ?
#
loop_
_entity_poly.entity_id
_entity_poly.type
_entity_poly.pdbx_seq_one_letter_code
_entity_poly.pdbx_strand_id
1 'polypeptide(L)'
;MGSETKERLPLRMKPETSRRLEQWYAADNCRSKNEFVEKAINFYVDYLEAQDSQSLLPTALLAALDGRLGRLEDHIARREFTREVELDLLIGIIADVVEVDRDDLKRKRAQSVRNVKATNGLISLEKRARSAGEPDWDGDEWQD
;
A
#
# COMPACT_ATOMS: atom_id res chain seq x y z
N MET A 1 -14.83 51.89 -10.29
CA MET A 1 -15.72 50.92 -9.62
C MET A 1 -16.49 50.20 -10.71
N GLY A 2 -16.15 48.95 -11.01
CA GLY A 2 -16.74 48.20 -12.12
C GLY A 2 -18.19 47.85 -11.80
N SER A 3 -19.10 48.13 -12.72
CA SER A 3 -20.50 47.71 -12.64
C SER A 3 -20.57 46.19 -12.73
N GLU A 4 -20.78 45.53 -11.59
CA GLU A 4 -21.05 44.10 -11.51
C GLU A 4 -22.32 43.81 -12.33
N THR A 5 -22.15 43.16 -13.48
CA THR A 5 -23.22 42.95 -14.46
C THR A 5 -24.08 41.78 -13.98
N LYS A 6 -25.12 42.08 -13.19
CA LYS A 6 -26.02 41.06 -12.63
C LYS A 6 -27.10 40.69 -13.63
N GLU A 7 -27.01 39.49 -14.17
CA GLU A 7 -28.05 38.93 -15.03
C GLU A 7 -29.24 38.45 -14.19
N ARG A 8 -30.47 38.78 -14.63
CA ARG A 8 -31.70 38.35 -13.98
C ARG A 8 -32.18 37.03 -14.57
N LEU A 9 -32.08 35.95 -13.79
CA LEU A 9 -32.61 34.64 -14.15
C LEU A 9 -34.01 34.42 -13.53
N PRO A 10 -35.08 34.27 -14.32
CA PRO A 10 -36.39 33.91 -13.78
C PRO A 10 -36.41 32.43 -13.35
N LEU A 11 -36.36 32.19 -12.04
CA LEU A 11 -36.30 30.84 -11.47
C LEU A 11 -37.68 30.38 -10.99
N ARG A 12 -38.22 29.32 -11.62
CA ARG A 12 -39.40 28.59 -11.12
C ARG A 12 -38.92 27.37 -10.33
N MET A 13 -39.40 27.23 -9.10
CA MET A 13 -39.03 26.15 -8.20
C MET A 13 -40.25 25.57 -7.49
N LYS A 14 -40.15 24.30 -7.08
CA LYS A 14 -41.21 23.62 -6.33
C LYS A 14 -41.41 24.30 -4.96
N PRO A 15 -42.65 24.29 -4.40
CA PRO A 15 -42.94 24.94 -3.12
C PRO A 15 -42.05 24.44 -1.97
N GLU A 16 -41.73 23.15 -1.98
CA GLU A 16 -40.83 22.52 -0.99
C GLU A 16 -39.41 23.09 -1.06
N THR A 17 -38.87 23.26 -2.27
CA THR A 17 -37.54 23.85 -2.50
C THR A 17 -37.51 25.31 -2.09
N SER A 18 -38.58 26.07 -2.40
CA SER A 18 -38.72 27.46 -1.94
C SER A 18 -38.72 27.56 -0.42
N ARG A 19 -39.44 26.67 0.27
CA ARG A 19 -39.48 26.65 1.73
C ARG A 19 -38.13 26.31 2.35
N ARG A 20 -37.38 25.38 1.74
CA ARG A 20 -36.01 25.07 2.16
C ARG A 20 -35.06 26.26 1.94
N LEU A 21 -35.18 26.96 0.80
CA LEU A 21 -34.41 28.17 0.53
C LEU A 21 -34.65 29.23 1.61
N GLU A 22 -35.90 29.50 1.98
CA GLU A 22 -36.24 30.46 3.05
C GLU A 22 -35.62 30.09 4.40
N GLN A 23 -35.68 28.80 4.74
CA GLN A 23 -35.16 28.30 6.00
C GLN A 23 -33.63 28.38 6.08
N TRP A 24 -32.95 28.00 4.99
CA TRP A 24 -31.50 27.84 4.99
C TRP A 24 -30.73 29.10 4.59
N TYR A 25 -31.32 30.04 3.84
CA TYR A 25 -30.62 31.29 3.52
C TYR A 25 -30.34 32.12 4.78
N ALA A 26 -31.28 32.14 5.73
CA ALA A 26 -31.12 32.83 7.01
C ALA A 26 -30.13 32.08 7.92
N ALA A 27 -30.14 30.75 7.90
CA ALA A 27 -29.23 29.92 8.68
C ALA A 27 -27.76 30.04 8.19
N ASP A 28 -27.54 30.18 6.89
CA ASP A 28 -26.22 30.38 6.27
C ASP A 28 -25.72 31.84 6.34
N ASN A 29 -26.46 32.72 7.04
CA ASN A 29 -26.15 34.16 7.18
C ASN A 29 -26.00 34.90 5.83
N CYS A 30 -26.74 34.45 4.81
CA CYS A 30 -26.77 35.12 3.52
C CYS A 30 -27.58 36.41 3.59
N ARG A 31 -27.13 37.48 2.92
CA ARG A 31 -27.80 38.78 2.90
C ARG A 31 -28.99 38.81 1.96
N SER A 32 -29.07 37.86 1.04
CA SER A 32 -30.21 37.69 0.14
C SER A 32 -30.38 36.24 -0.31
N LYS A 33 -31.58 35.92 -0.81
CA LYS A 33 -31.83 34.63 -1.47
C LYS A 33 -30.97 34.42 -2.71
N ASN A 34 -30.69 35.50 -3.45
CA ASN A 34 -29.82 35.43 -4.62
C ASN A 34 -28.40 35.01 -4.24
N GLU A 35 -27.85 35.55 -3.16
CA GLU A 35 -26.52 35.17 -2.65
C GLU A 35 -26.47 33.69 -2.29
N PHE A 36 -27.52 33.18 -1.63
CA PHE A 36 -27.61 31.75 -1.30
C PHE A 36 -27.71 30.88 -2.56
N VAL A 37 -28.51 31.29 -3.55
CA VAL A 37 -28.64 30.56 -4.83
C VAL A 37 -27.32 30.57 -5.60
N GLU A 38 -26.62 31.70 -5.64
CA GLU A 38 -25.31 31.81 -6.31
C GLU A 38 -24.26 30.91 -5.65
N LYS A 39 -24.18 30.90 -4.30
CA LYS A 39 -23.35 29.95 -3.56
C LYS A 39 -23.70 28.49 -3.87
N ALA A 40 -24.99 28.16 -3.92
CA ALA A 40 -25.45 26.79 -4.20
C ALA A 40 -25.11 26.35 -5.63
N ILE A 41 -25.19 27.27 -6.60
CA ILE A 41 -24.80 27.01 -7.99
C ILE A 41 -23.29 26.78 -8.06
N ASN A 42 -22.48 27.68 -7.50
CA ASN A 42 -21.02 27.54 -7.50
C ASN A 42 -20.60 26.25 -6.81
N PHE A 43 -21.19 25.91 -5.66
CA PHE A 43 -20.94 24.64 -4.99
C PHE A 43 -21.26 23.43 -5.86
N TYR A 44 -22.37 23.46 -6.62
CA TYR A 44 -22.73 22.34 -7.48
C TYR A 44 -21.82 22.23 -8.71
N VAL A 45 -21.37 23.36 -9.26
CA VAL A 45 -20.36 23.39 -10.33
C VAL A 45 -19.04 22.82 -9.81
N ASP A 46 -18.55 23.31 -8.67
CA ASP A 46 -17.34 22.80 -8.02
C ASP A 46 -17.44 21.30 -7.74
N TYR A 47 -18.62 20.82 -7.32
CA TYR A 47 -18.89 19.39 -7.14
C TYR A 47 -18.80 18.59 -8.44
N LEU A 48 -19.35 19.09 -9.56
CA LEU A 48 -19.29 18.44 -10.86
C LEU A 48 -17.85 18.41 -11.40
N GLU A 49 -17.11 19.50 -11.29
CA GLU A 49 -15.69 19.58 -11.66
C GLU A 49 -14.84 18.63 -10.81
N ALA A 50 -15.12 18.56 -9.51
CA ALA A 50 -14.48 17.61 -8.60
C ALA A 50 -14.84 16.16 -8.94
N GLN A 51 -16.06 15.87 -9.38
CA GLN A 51 -16.49 14.53 -9.78
C GLN A 51 -15.76 14.07 -11.05
N ASP A 52 -15.56 14.96 -12.02
CA ASP A 52 -14.79 14.68 -13.24
C ASP A 52 -13.31 14.44 -12.91
N SER A 53 -12.75 15.26 -12.01
CA SER A 53 -11.37 15.14 -11.50
C SER A 53 -11.16 13.90 -10.62
N GLN A 54 -12.15 13.51 -9.82
CA GLN A 54 -12.16 12.32 -8.96
C GLN A 54 -12.25 11.01 -9.75
N SER A 55 -12.63 11.02 -11.02
CA SER A 55 -12.55 9.83 -11.86
C SER A 55 -11.10 9.56 -12.32
N LEU A 56 -10.33 10.62 -12.54
CA LEU A 56 -8.97 10.56 -13.08
C LEU A 56 -7.91 10.37 -11.99
N LEU A 57 -8.09 11.00 -10.82
CA LEU A 57 -7.09 10.94 -9.74
C LEU A 57 -6.88 9.52 -9.16
N PRO A 58 -7.92 8.74 -8.82
CA PRO A 58 -7.74 7.36 -8.35
C PRO A 58 -7.15 6.46 -9.44
N THR A 59 -7.56 6.64 -10.70
CA THR A 59 -7.04 5.87 -11.85
C THR A 59 -5.55 6.15 -12.08
N ALA A 60 -5.14 7.41 -12.07
CA ALA A 60 -3.75 7.81 -12.21
C ALA A 60 -2.90 7.32 -11.03
N LEU A 61 -3.45 7.35 -9.81
CA LEU A 61 -2.79 6.82 -8.62
C LEU A 61 -2.59 5.30 -8.72
N LEU A 62 -3.61 4.55 -9.12
CA LEU A 62 -3.52 3.10 -9.33
C LEU A 62 -2.46 2.77 -10.39
N ALA A 63 -2.49 3.44 -11.55
CA ALA A 63 -1.49 3.24 -12.59
C ALA A 63 -0.05 3.56 -12.11
N ALA A 64 0.12 4.61 -11.29
CA ALA A 64 1.41 4.94 -10.70
C ALA A 64 1.88 3.89 -9.67
N LEU A 65 0.94 3.34 -8.88
CA LEU A 65 1.23 2.25 -7.94
C LEU A 65 1.61 0.97 -8.68
N ASP A 66 0.83 0.56 -9.67
CA ASP A 66 1.12 -0.61 -10.51
C ASP A 66 2.46 -0.47 -11.22
N GLY A 67 2.77 0.71 -11.77
CA GLY A 67 4.07 0.97 -12.38
C GLY A 67 5.25 0.98 -11.38
N ARG A 68 5.02 1.31 -10.10
CA ARG A 68 6.05 1.20 -9.06
C ARG A 68 6.21 -0.25 -8.59
N LEU A 69 5.10 -0.99 -8.45
CA LEU A 69 5.12 -2.40 -8.08
C LEU A 69 5.78 -3.24 -9.16
N GLY A 70 5.42 -3.07 -10.43
CA GLY A 70 6.06 -3.79 -11.54
C GLY A 70 7.58 -3.56 -11.59
N ARG A 71 8.04 -2.32 -11.41
CA ARG A 71 9.49 -2.03 -11.33
C ARG A 71 10.17 -2.65 -10.12
N LEU A 72 9.47 -2.75 -9.00
CA LEU A 72 9.98 -3.40 -7.80
C LEU A 72 10.08 -4.92 -8.03
N GLU A 73 9.06 -5.53 -8.62
CA GLU A 73 9.03 -6.95 -9.00
C GLU A 73 10.17 -7.28 -9.97
N ASP A 74 10.36 -6.48 -11.03
CA ASP A 74 11.48 -6.63 -11.97
C ASP A 74 12.84 -6.54 -11.27
N HIS A 75 12.98 -5.56 -10.36
CA HIS A 75 14.23 -5.38 -9.61
C HIS A 75 14.49 -6.58 -8.69
N ILE A 76 13.48 -7.05 -7.96
CA ILE A 76 13.57 -8.21 -7.08
C ILE A 76 13.94 -9.44 -7.90
N ALA A 77 13.21 -9.75 -8.98
CA ALA A 77 13.45 -10.91 -9.81
C ALA A 77 14.88 -10.91 -10.38
N ARG A 78 15.38 -9.77 -10.87
CA ARG A 78 16.73 -9.66 -11.42
C ARG A 78 17.80 -9.85 -10.35
N ARG A 79 17.60 -9.29 -9.15
CA ARG A 79 18.54 -9.42 -8.03
C ARG A 79 18.51 -10.82 -7.43
N GLU A 80 17.34 -11.44 -7.32
CA GLU A 80 17.21 -12.84 -6.88
C GLU A 80 17.88 -13.78 -7.87
N PHE A 81 17.64 -13.65 -9.18
CA PHE A 81 18.34 -14.47 -10.17
C PHE A 81 19.86 -14.38 -10.03
N THR A 82 20.39 -13.16 -9.92
CA THR A 82 21.83 -12.95 -9.72
C THR A 82 22.31 -13.60 -8.42
N ARG A 83 21.53 -13.48 -7.34
CA ARG A 83 21.84 -14.11 -6.06
C ARG A 83 21.82 -15.64 -6.14
N GLU A 84 20.83 -16.24 -6.81
CA GLU A 84 20.73 -17.70 -6.96
C GLU A 84 21.90 -18.28 -7.76
N VAL A 85 22.38 -17.57 -8.79
CA VAL A 85 23.60 -17.97 -9.53
C VAL A 85 24.82 -17.97 -8.61
N GLU A 86 25.02 -16.93 -7.80
CA GLU A 86 26.14 -16.87 -6.85
C GLU A 86 26.01 -17.90 -5.71
N LEU A 87 24.78 -18.18 -5.26
CA LEU A 87 24.51 -19.21 -4.25
C LEU A 87 24.79 -20.62 -4.79
N ASP A 88 24.39 -20.92 -6.02
CA ASP A 88 24.69 -22.20 -6.68
C ASP A 88 26.20 -22.41 -6.82
N LEU A 89 26.93 -21.39 -7.27
CA LEU A 89 28.39 -21.43 -7.36
C LEU A 89 29.03 -21.70 -5.98
N LEU A 90 28.58 -21.00 -4.93
CA LEU A 90 29.06 -21.22 -3.57
C LEU A 90 28.76 -22.63 -3.07
N ILE A 91 27.56 -23.15 -3.33
CA ILE A 91 27.16 -24.52 -2.97
C ILE A 91 28.06 -25.53 -3.68
N GLY A 92 28.34 -25.33 -4.97
CA GLY A 92 29.27 -26.16 -5.74
C GLY A 92 30.66 -26.19 -5.13
N ILE A 93 31.24 -25.03 -4.83
CA ILE A 93 32.57 -24.93 -4.20
C ILE A 93 32.59 -25.65 -2.83
N ILE A 94 31.54 -25.51 -2.02
CA ILE A 94 31.45 -26.18 -0.71
C ILE A 94 31.33 -27.70 -0.90
N ALA A 95 30.52 -28.15 -1.87
CA ALA A 95 30.35 -29.58 -2.15
C ALA A 95 31.65 -30.24 -2.62
N ASP A 96 32.50 -29.49 -3.33
CA ASP A 96 33.83 -29.97 -3.77
C ASP A 96 34.83 -30.12 -2.61
N VAL A 97 34.65 -29.36 -1.52
CA VAL A 97 35.63 -29.29 -0.41
C VAL A 97 35.16 -30.03 0.84
N VAL A 98 33.84 -30.21 1.03
CA VAL A 98 33.26 -30.77 2.25
C VAL A 98 32.54 -32.08 1.96
N GLU A 99 33.01 -33.16 2.56
CA GLU A 99 32.27 -34.43 2.59
C GLU A 99 31.10 -34.32 3.58
N VAL A 100 29.88 -34.28 3.05
CA VAL A 100 28.64 -34.32 3.83
C VAL A 100 27.74 -35.40 3.26
N ASP A 101 27.29 -36.33 4.09
CA ASP A 101 26.36 -37.36 3.64
C ASP A 101 24.92 -36.81 3.48
N ARG A 102 24.07 -37.62 2.84
CA ARG A 102 22.69 -37.22 2.54
C ARG A 102 21.84 -36.99 3.79
N ASP A 103 22.08 -37.74 4.87
CA ASP A 103 21.28 -37.66 6.08
C ASP A 103 21.72 -36.50 6.97
N ASP A 104 23.02 -36.19 7.00
CA ASP A 104 23.56 -34.94 7.55
C ASP A 104 22.96 -33.72 6.86
N LEU A 105 22.86 -33.74 5.54
CA LEU A 105 22.28 -32.63 4.79
C LEU A 105 20.78 -32.44 5.12
N LYS A 106 20.02 -33.54 5.25
CA LYS A 106 18.62 -33.48 5.70
C LYS A 106 18.49 -32.91 7.10
N ARG A 107 19.31 -33.36 8.06
CA ARG A 107 19.32 -32.84 9.44
C ARG A 107 19.63 -31.35 9.47
N LYS A 108 20.69 -30.90 8.76
CA LYS A 108 21.07 -29.49 8.66
C LYS A 108 19.98 -28.62 8.02
N ARG A 109 19.26 -29.15 7.02
CA ARG A 109 18.11 -28.48 6.40
C ARG A 109 16.96 -28.33 7.38
N ALA A 110 16.60 -29.39 8.12
CA ALA A 110 15.54 -29.34 9.13
C ALA A 110 15.86 -28.30 10.22
N GLN A 111 17.10 -28.29 10.72
CA GLN A 111 17.53 -27.29 11.71
C GLN A 111 17.49 -25.87 11.13
N SER A 112 17.90 -25.67 9.88
CA SER A 112 17.81 -24.36 9.23
C SER A 112 16.36 -23.88 9.07
N VAL A 113 15.43 -24.77 8.73
CA VAL A 113 14.00 -24.44 8.66
C VAL A 113 13.46 -24.04 10.04
N ARG A 114 13.78 -24.80 11.10
CA ARG A 114 13.40 -24.45 12.48
C ARG A 114 13.92 -23.06 12.85
N ASN A 115 15.19 -22.77 12.55
CA ASN A 115 15.80 -21.48 12.85
C ASN A 115 15.13 -20.32 12.10
N VAL A 116 14.83 -20.49 10.81
CA VAL A 116 14.14 -19.46 10.02
C VAL A 116 12.75 -19.18 10.58
N LYS A 117 12.01 -20.23 10.97
CA LYS A 117 10.70 -20.08 11.62
C LYS A 117 10.81 -19.36 12.97
N ALA A 118 11.75 -19.76 13.82
CA ALA A 118 11.94 -19.18 15.15
C ALA A 118 12.39 -17.71 15.11
N THR A 119 13.06 -17.29 14.04
CA THR A 119 13.61 -15.93 13.88
C THR A 119 12.81 -15.05 12.93
N ASN A 120 11.68 -15.53 12.40
CA ASN A 120 10.91 -14.83 11.35
C ASN A 120 11.80 -14.39 10.16
N GLY A 121 12.75 -15.25 9.78
CA GLY A 121 13.69 -14.97 8.68
C GLY A 121 14.89 -14.08 9.05
N LEU A 122 15.01 -13.60 10.29
CA LEU A 122 16.15 -12.79 10.74
C LEU A 122 17.34 -13.67 11.16
N ILE A 123 18.11 -14.13 10.17
CA ILE A 123 19.30 -14.96 10.39
C ILE A 123 20.55 -14.09 10.61
N SER A 124 21.27 -14.34 11.71
CA SER A 124 22.55 -13.69 12.03
C SER A 124 23.64 -14.74 12.23
N LEU A 125 24.78 -14.52 11.56
CA LEU A 125 25.97 -15.36 11.71
C LEU A 125 26.52 -15.30 13.14
N GLU A 126 26.59 -14.10 13.73
CA GLU A 126 27.10 -13.88 15.09
C GLU A 126 26.24 -14.64 16.13
N LYS A 127 24.91 -14.55 16.00
CA LYS A 127 24.00 -15.30 16.88
C LYS A 127 24.20 -16.81 16.72
N ARG A 128 24.30 -17.30 15.48
CA ARG A 128 24.55 -18.73 15.21
C ARG A 128 25.89 -19.22 15.77
N ALA A 129 26.95 -18.43 15.64
CA ALA A 129 28.27 -18.78 16.15
C ALA A 129 28.28 -18.87 17.69
N ARG A 130 27.48 -18.04 18.38
CA ARG A 130 27.32 -18.10 19.84
C ARG A 130 26.51 -19.31 20.30
N SER A 131 25.37 -19.58 19.68
CA SER A 131 24.51 -20.71 20.05
C SER A 131 25.14 -22.07 19.77
N ALA A 132 26.06 -22.18 18.81
CA ALA A 132 26.80 -23.42 18.55
C ALA A 132 27.73 -23.85 19.71
N GLY A 133 27.99 -22.98 20.68
CA GLY A 133 28.76 -23.28 21.90
C GLY A 133 27.91 -23.76 23.09
N GLU A 134 26.58 -23.76 22.97
CA GLU A 134 25.66 -24.19 24.03
C GLU A 134 25.10 -25.58 23.69
N PRO A 135 25.15 -26.58 24.60
CA PRO A 135 24.59 -27.91 24.34
C PRO A 135 23.07 -27.84 24.18
N ASP A 136 22.56 -28.39 23.07
CA ASP A 136 21.13 -28.45 22.71
C ASP A 136 20.44 -29.51 23.60
N TRP A 137 19.92 -29.12 24.77
CA TRP A 137 19.28 -30.00 25.75
C TRP A 137 17.79 -30.29 25.50
N ASP A 138 17.19 -29.76 24.44
CA ASP A 138 15.75 -29.87 24.19
C ASP A 138 15.42 -30.60 22.87
N GLY A 139 15.77 -31.89 22.82
CA GLY A 139 15.58 -32.74 21.65
C GLY A 139 14.65 -33.95 21.84
N ASP A 140 14.03 -34.13 23.00
CA ASP A 140 12.97 -35.12 23.21
C ASP A 140 11.61 -34.42 23.17
N GLU A 141 11.07 -34.22 21.96
CA GLU A 141 9.63 -34.36 21.74
C GLU A 141 9.35 -34.47 20.23
N TRP A 142 8.26 -35.17 19.93
CA TRP A 142 7.70 -35.54 18.61
C TRP A 142 8.02 -36.97 18.13
N GLN A 143 7.40 -37.93 18.81
CA GLN A 143 6.71 -39.04 18.16
C GLN A 143 5.38 -38.56 17.53
N ASP A 144 4.98 -39.27 16.47
CA ASP A 144 3.79 -39.19 15.59
C ASP A 144 3.88 -38.27 14.34
#